data_AF-A0A7S3SW67-F1
#
_entry.id   AF-A0A7S3SW67-F1
#
_cell.length_a   1.000
_cell.length_b   1.000
_cell.length_c   1.000
_cell.angle_alpha   90.00
_cell.angle_beta   90.00
_cell.angle_gamma   90.00
#
_symmetry.space_group_name_H-M   'P 1'
#
loop_
_entity.id
_entity.type
_entity.pdbx_description
1 polymer ?
#
loop_
_entity_poly.entity_id
_entity_poly.type
_entity_poly.pdbx_seq_one_letter_code
_entity_poly.pdbx_strand_id
1 'polypeptide(L)'
;TEAAQQPKPTEKREKDPELLETEELGYPIMRDPRTQGTEATYMVGFDYPGKDEACDSMCGSAFLGNAFVHTPEFLLMEVPKTPGITHQFTNAEAAFQALRFWRVAPQFATLSGEEARDKSRRCGREDKSYAGFGNEWQAMLAVISAKFQANTRWAK
;
A
#
# COMPACT_ATOMS: atom_id res chain seq x y z
N THR A 1 9.76 -12.37 -49.69
CA THR A 1 10.56 -11.14 -49.57
C THR A 1 9.96 -10.33 -48.45
N GLU A 2 10.57 -10.42 -47.27
CA GLU A 2 10.05 -9.91 -46.00
C GLU A 2 10.52 -8.46 -45.83
N ALA A 3 9.57 -7.52 -45.73
CA ALA A 3 9.88 -6.10 -45.59
C ALA A 3 10.09 -5.77 -44.10
N ALA A 4 11.34 -5.51 -43.73
CA ALA A 4 11.72 -5.06 -42.40
C ALA A 4 11.14 -3.66 -42.10
N GLN A 5 10.35 -3.55 -41.03
CA GLN A 5 9.90 -2.28 -40.47
C GLN A 5 11.00 -1.65 -39.63
N GLN A 6 11.41 -0.43 -40.01
CA GLN A 6 12.37 0.37 -39.26
C GLN A 6 11.76 0.89 -37.94
N PRO A 7 12.53 0.95 -36.84
CA PRO A 7 12.05 1.51 -35.58
C PRO A 7 11.84 3.03 -35.68
N LYS A 8 10.71 3.50 -35.15
CA LYS A 8 10.39 4.94 -35.05
C LYS A 8 11.39 5.66 -34.13
N PRO A 9 11.73 6.93 -34.40
CA PRO A 9 12.65 7.69 -33.56
C PRO A 9 12.02 7.95 -32.19
N THR A 10 12.75 7.58 -31.14
CA THR A 10 12.40 7.88 -29.76
C THR A 10 12.40 9.39 -29.54
N GLU A 11 11.23 9.94 -29.25
CA GLU A 11 11.02 11.33 -28.88
C GLU A 11 11.83 11.62 -27.61
N LYS A 12 12.79 12.54 -27.70
CA LYS A 12 13.59 12.96 -26.55
C LYS A 12 12.67 13.66 -25.56
N ARG A 13 12.42 13.02 -24.42
CA ARG A 13 11.68 13.59 -23.29
C ARG A 13 12.38 14.87 -22.85
N GLU A 14 11.69 16.00 -23.01
CA GLU A 14 12.16 17.32 -22.59
C GLU A 14 12.38 17.27 -21.06
N LYS A 15 13.61 17.59 -20.61
CA LYS A 15 13.97 17.52 -19.19
C LYS A 15 13.35 18.71 -18.47
N ASP A 16 12.54 18.41 -17.44
CA ASP A 16 11.97 19.43 -16.57
C ASP A 16 13.11 20.09 -15.75
N PRO A 17 13.31 21.41 -15.85
CA PRO A 17 14.41 22.12 -15.19
C PRO A 17 14.36 22.09 -13.66
N GLU A 18 13.27 21.65 -13.02
CA GLU A 18 13.19 21.48 -11.56
C GLU A 18 13.77 20.16 -11.02
N LEU A 19 14.06 19.17 -11.89
CA LEU A 19 14.58 17.87 -11.47
C LEU A 19 16.11 17.84 -11.56
N LEU A 20 16.78 17.95 -10.41
CA LEU A 20 18.23 17.79 -10.29
C LEU A 20 18.59 16.30 -10.45
N GLU A 21 19.20 15.94 -11.58
CA GLU A 21 19.77 14.61 -11.81
C GLU A 21 21.16 14.52 -11.16
N THR A 22 21.32 13.72 -10.11
CA THR A 22 22.62 13.17 -9.70
C THR A 22 22.46 11.75 -9.13
N GLU A 23 23.53 10.95 -9.20
CA GLU A 23 23.65 9.48 -9.03
C GLU A 23 23.25 8.86 -7.66
N GLU A 24 22.29 9.43 -6.95
CA GLU A 24 21.84 8.99 -5.62
C GLU A 24 20.47 8.31 -5.69
N LEU A 25 20.44 6.99 -5.45
CA LEU A 25 19.24 6.18 -5.14
C LEU A 25 18.09 6.16 -6.19
N GLY A 26 18.10 7.02 -7.21
CA GLY A 26 17.09 7.08 -8.27
C GLY A 26 15.74 7.69 -7.86
N TYR A 27 15.64 8.24 -6.64
CA TYR A 27 14.39 8.83 -6.13
C TYR A 27 14.26 10.30 -6.53
N PRO A 28 13.03 10.79 -6.74
CA PRO A 28 12.80 12.22 -6.92
C PRO A 28 13.28 13.01 -5.70
N ILE A 29 13.90 14.17 -5.95
CA ILE A 29 14.33 15.10 -4.91
C ILE A 29 13.48 16.37 -5.02
N MET A 30 13.07 16.92 -3.88
CA MET A 30 12.44 18.25 -3.82
C MET A 30 13.10 19.11 -2.76
N ARG A 31 12.93 20.43 -2.87
CA ARG A 31 13.24 21.36 -1.78
C ARG A 31 12.26 21.16 -0.63
N ASP A 32 12.75 20.98 0.59
CA ASP A 32 11.90 20.77 1.75
C ASP A 32 11.14 22.07 2.11
N PRO A 33 9.81 22.12 1.98
CA PRO A 33 9.03 23.32 2.26
C PRO A 33 9.08 23.73 3.74
N ARG A 34 9.40 22.81 4.66
CA ARG A 34 9.55 23.09 6.10
C ARG A 34 10.80 23.89 6.41
N THR A 35 11.79 23.84 5.52
CA THR A 35 13.05 24.59 5.64
C THR A 35 13.04 25.89 4.82
N GLN A 36 11.87 26.31 4.32
CA GLN A 36 11.77 27.40 3.34
C GLN A 36 12.60 27.13 2.07
N GLY A 37 12.81 25.84 1.75
CA GLY A 37 13.53 25.38 0.57
C GLY A 37 15.04 25.56 0.60
N THR A 38 15.64 25.73 1.79
CA THR A 38 17.11 25.73 1.95
C THR A 38 17.70 24.33 1.85
N GLU A 39 16.96 23.32 2.28
CA GLU A 39 17.39 21.91 2.27
C GLU A 39 16.68 21.13 1.16
N ALA A 40 17.36 20.11 0.63
CA ALA A 40 16.78 19.12 -0.27
C ALA A 40 16.37 17.86 0.50
N THR A 41 15.28 17.22 0.08
CA THR A 41 14.81 15.94 0.63
C THR A 41 14.42 15.00 -0.50
N TYR A 42 14.63 13.70 -0.29
CA TYR A 42 14.07 12.68 -1.16
C TYR A 42 12.55 12.60 -0.96
N MET A 43 11.85 12.30 -2.05
CA MET A 43 10.42 12.03 -2.06
C MET A 43 10.18 10.56 -2.32
N VAL A 44 9.24 10.00 -1.56
CA VAL A 44 8.68 8.67 -1.80
C VAL A 44 7.19 8.85 -2.05
N GLY A 45 6.79 8.69 -3.32
CA GLY A 45 5.38 8.69 -3.71
C GLY A 45 4.87 7.27 -3.81
N PHE A 46 3.72 6.97 -3.22
CA PHE A 46 3.10 5.66 -3.32
C PHE A 46 1.60 5.78 -3.58
N ASP A 47 1.08 4.92 -4.46
CA ASP A 47 -0.35 4.75 -4.70
C ASP A 47 -0.61 3.41 -5.38
N TYR A 48 -0.84 2.36 -4.59
CA TYR A 48 -1.13 1.02 -5.10
C TYR A 48 -2.65 0.72 -5.00
N PRO A 49 -3.46 1.03 -6.02
CA PRO A 49 -4.89 0.67 -6.06
C PRO A 49 -5.13 -0.81 -6.39
N GLY A 50 -4.08 -1.62 -6.59
CA GLY A 50 -4.15 -3.01 -7.02
C GLY A 50 -3.10 -3.40 -8.07
N LYS A 51 -2.37 -2.40 -8.59
CA LYS A 51 -1.25 -2.50 -9.51
C LYS A 51 -0.28 -1.35 -9.20
N ASP A 52 0.97 -1.46 -9.65
CA ASP A 52 1.93 -0.37 -9.54
C ASP A 52 1.48 0.83 -10.39
N GLU A 53 1.44 2.01 -9.77
CA GLU A 53 1.32 3.27 -10.49
C GLU A 53 2.71 3.84 -10.82
N ALA A 54 2.75 4.93 -11.61
CA ALA A 54 4.02 5.51 -12.05
C ALA A 54 4.90 5.97 -10.87
N CYS A 55 4.31 6.49 -9.80
CA CYS A 55 5.03 6.89 -8.59
C CYS A 55 5.61 5.68 -7.84
N ASP A 56 4.84 4.60 -7.71
CA ASP A 56 5.31 3.35 -7.10
C ASP A 56 6.48 2.75 -7.86
N SER A 57 6.40 2.72 -9.19
CA SER A 57 7.45 2.19 -10.05
C SER A 57 8.72 3.03 -9.96
N MET A 58 8.56 4.36 -9.91
CA MET A 58 9.67 5.30 -9.79
C MET A 58 10.36 5.21 -8.43
N CYS A 59 9.59 5.03 -7.35
CA CYS A 59 10.10 5.03 -5.98
C CYS A 59 10.28 3.63 -5.38
N GLY A 60 9.94 2.55 -6.11
CA GLY A 60 9.94 1.19 -5.56
C GLY A 60 9.05 1.01 -4.32
N SER A 61 8.01 1.83 -4.16
CA SER A 61 7.28 2.00 -2.90
C SER A 61 5.83 1.52 -2.91
N ALA A 62 5.44 0.73 -3.92
CA ALA A 62 4.14 0.05 -4.01
C ALA A 62 3.73 -0.61 -2.68
N PHE A 63 4.72 -1.18 -2.01
CA PHE A 63 4.63 -1.85 -0.73
C PHE A 63 4.00 -0.95 0.36
N LEU A 64 4.16 0.37 0.31
CA LEU A 64 3.52 1.29 1.27
C LEU A 64 1.99 1.31 1.13
N GLY A 65 1.45 0.99 -0.05
CA GLY A 65 0.00 0.96 -0.31
C GLY A 65 -0.77 -0.11 0.47
N ASN A 66 -2.02 0.19 0.82
CA ASN A 66 -2.85 -0.71 1.64
C ASN A 66 -3.31 -1.96 0.88
N ALA A 67 -3.54 -1.84 -0.43
CA ALA A 67 -3.98 -2.95 -1.27
C ALA A 67 -2.82 -3.78 -1.82
N PHE A 68 -1.57 -3.44 -1.48
CA PHE A 68 -0.41 -4.20 -1.91
C PHE A 68 -0.45 -5.62 -1.37
N VAL A 69 -0.37 -6.60 -2.26
CA VAL A 69 -0.50 -8.02 -1.92
C VAL A 69 0.83 -8.58 -1.42
N HIS A 70 0.82 -9.07 -0.19
CA HIS A 70 1.90 -9.76 0.48
C HIS A 70 1.71 -11.24 0.17
N THR A 71 2.57 -11.77 -0.71
CA THR A 71 2.70 -13.21 -0.92
C THR A 71 4.19 -13.54 -1.02
N PRO A 72 4.67 -14.64 -0.43
CA PRO A 72 3.91 -15.66 0.31
C PRO A 72 3.59 -15.30 1.78
N GLU A 73 4.01 -14.13 2.26
CA GLU A 73 3.81 -13.70 3.66
C GLU A 73 2.41 -13.11 3.87
N PHE A 74 1.81 -13.38 5.03
CA PHE A 74 0.51 -12.80 5.39
C PHE A 74 0.65 -11.80 6.55
N LEU A 75 -0.22 -10.79 6.53
CA LEU A 75 -0.46 -9.90 7.66
C LEU A 75 -1.30 -10.65 8.70
N LEU A 76 -0.74 -10.84 9.90
CA LEU A 76 -1.42 -11.47 11.02
C LEU A 76 -2.16 -10.42 11.85
N MET A 77 -3.47 -10.62 12.07
CA MET A 77 -4.27 -9.77 12.94
C MET A 77 -4.91 -10.57 14.06
N GLU A 78 -4.76 -10.07 15.28
CA GLU A 78 -5.59 -10.38 16.43
C GLU A 78 -6.41 -9.14 16.78
N VAL A 79 -7.60 -9.33 17.36
CA VAL A 79 -8.51 -8.23 17.72
C VAL A 79 -8.90 -8.27 19.20
N PRO A 80 -9.12 -7.11 19.85
CA PRO A 80 -9.48 -7.05 21.26
C PRO A 80 -10.78 -7.79 21.61
N LYS A 81 -11.73 -7.87 20.67
CA LYS A 81 -13.05 -8.50 20.89
C LYS A 81 -12.98 -10.01 21.04
N THR A 82 -11.97 -10.67 20.47
CA THR A 82 -11.75 -12.11 20.58
C THR A 82 -10.26 -12.39 20.78
N PRO A 83 -9.72 -12.13 21.98
CA PRO A 83 -8.31 -12.33 22.27
C PRO A 83 -7.88 -13.78 22.01
N GLY A 84 -6.66 -13.96 21.50
CA GLY A 84 -6.09 -15.26 21.15
C GLY A 84 -6.58 -15.86 19.83
N ILE A 85 -7.50 -15.21 19.10
CA ILE A 85 -7.91 -15.62 17.75
C ILE A 85 -7.22 -14.73 16.73
N THR A 86 -6.32 -15.33 15.94
CA THR A 86 -5.57 -14.66 14.87
C THR A 86 -6.11 -15.04 13.49
N HIS A 87 -6.23 -14.07 12.60
CA HIS A 87 -6.50 -14.26 11.19
C HIS A 87 -5.36 -13.72 10.33
N GLN A 88 -5.23 -14.27 9.12
CA GLN A 88 -4.16 -13.92 8.18
C GLN A 88 -4.77 -13.26 6.95
N PHE A 89 -4.13 -12.22 6.44
CA PHE A 89 -4.60 -11.45 5.29
C PHE A 89 -3.47 -11.19 4.30
N THR A 90 -3.77 -11.23 3.01
CA THR A 90 -2.78 -10.93 1.96
C THR A 90 -2.46 -9.45 1.84
N ASN A 91 -3.28 -8.54 2.39
CA ASN A 91 -3.01 -7.11 2.35
C ASN A 91 -3.73 -6.36 3.50
N ALA A 92 -3.32 -5.12 3.74
CA ALA A 92 -3.87 -4.28 4.80
C ALA A 92 -5.33 -3.88 4.55
N GLU A 93 -5.72 -3.62 3.29
CA GLU A 93 -7.11 -3.28 2.97
C GLU A 93 -8.07 -4.43 3.32
N ALA A 94 -7.71 -5.66 2.97
CA ALA A 94 -8.46 -6.86 3.32
C ALA A 94 -8.59 -7.04 4.83
N ALA A 95 -7.48 -6.89 5.57
CA ALA A 95 -7.48 -6.94 7.03
C ALA A 95 -8.40 -5.87 7.63
N PHE A 96 -8.31 -4.63 7.15
CA PHE A 96 -9.09 -3.50 7.64
C PHE A 96 -10.59 -3.67 7.39
N GLN A 97 -10.98 -4.07 6.18
CA GLN A 97 -12.39 -4.34 5.87
C GLN A 97 -12.94 -5.50 6.71
N ALA A 98 -12.12 -6.53 6.98
CA ALA A 98 -12.50 -7.66 7.83
C ALA A 98 -12.81 -7.26 9.28
N LEU A 99 -12.19 -6.20 9.82
CA LEU A 99 -12.45 -5.73 11.19
C LEU A 99 -13.91 -5.30 11.40
N ARG A 100 -14.58 -4.81 10.35
CA ARG A 100 -16.01 -4.46 10.38
C ARG A 100 -16.91 -5.70 10.43
N PHE A 101 -16.38 -6.87 10.05
CA PHE A 101 -17.12 -8.12 9.89
C PHE A 101 -16.35 -9.31 10.48
N TRP A 102 -15.77 -9.15 11.67
CA TRP A 102 -14.79 -10.11 12.19
C TRP A 102 -15.25 -11.57 12.23
N ARG A 103 -16.55 -11.82 12.45
CA ARG A 103 -17.13 -13.18 12.41
C ARG A 103 -16.92 -13.92 11.09
N VAL A 104 -16.76 -13.17 9.99
CA VAL A 104 -16.51 -13.69 8.64
C VAL A 104 -15.16 -13.20 8.10
N ALA A 105 -14.25 -12.76 8.97
CA ALA A 105 -12.91 -12.31 8.60
C ALA A 105 -12.13 -13.28 7.70
N PRO A 106 -12.19 -14.62 7.89
CA PRO A 106 -11.53 -15.55 6.97
C PRO A 106 -11.96 -15.42 5.51
N GLN A 107 -13.16 -14.90 5.23
CA GLN A 107 -13.64 -14.68 3.86
C GLN A 107 -12.98 -13.48 3.16
N PHE A 108 -12.22 -12.66 3.89
CA PHE A 108 -11.46 -11.54 3.35
C PHE A 108 -9.97 -11.90 3.17
N ALA A 109 -9.51 -13.02 3.73
CA ALA A 109 -8.10 -13.37 3.88
C ALA A 109 -7.27 -13.24 2.59
N THR A 110 -7.83 -13.64 1.44
CA THR A 110 -7.11 -13.70 0.16
C THR A 110 -7.60 -12.69 -0.88
N LEU A 111 -8.51 -11.79 -0.50
CA LEU A 111 -9.09 -10.83 -1.44
C LEU A 111 -8.09 -9.73 -1.78
N SER A 112 -8.15 -9.22 -3.01
CA SER A 112 -7.51 -7.94 -3.35
C SER A 112 -8.13 -6.79 -2.55
N GLY A 113 -7.46 -5.63 -2.50
CA GLY A 113 -8.03 -4.47 -1.82
C GLY A 113 -9.37 -4.00 -2.42
N GLU A 114 -9.53 -4.09 -3.74
CA GLU A 114 -10.79 -3.78 -4.41
C GLU A 114 -11.88 -4.79 -4.05
N GLU A 115 -11.59 -6.09 -4.15
CA GLU A 115 -12.53 -7.16 -3.80
C GLU A 115 -12.97 -7.08 -2.33
N ALA A 116 -12.06 -6.72 -1.42
CA ALA A 116 -12.35 -6.54 -0.01
C ALA A 116 -13.33 -5.37 0.24
N ARG A 117 -13.14 -4.23 -0.45
CA ARG A 117 -14.06 -3.09 -0.40
C ARG A 117 -15.42 -3.42 -1.00
N ASP A 118 -15.43 -4.14 -2.11
CA ASP A 118 -16.66 -4.57 -2.75
C ASP A 118 -17.44 -5.55 -1.89
N LYS A 119 -16.74 -6.49 -1.26
CA LYS A 119 -17.33 -7.43 -0.30
C LYS A 119 -17.87 -6.69 0.92
N SER A 120 -17.14 -5.71 1.46
CA SER A 120 -17.61 -4.97 2.65
C SER A 120 -18.92 -4.22 2.39
N ARG A 121 -19.09 -3.63 1.19
CA ARG A 121 -20.33 -2.99 0.76
C ARG A 121 -21.53 -3.95 0.64
N ARG A 122 -21.26 -5.23 0.37
CA ARG A 122 -22.27 -6.29 0.21
C ARG A 122 -22.50 -7.05 1.52
N CYS A 123 -21.58 -6.94 2.47
CA CYS A 123 -21.77 -7.48 3.80
C CYS A 123 -22.83 -6.68 4.56
N GLY A 124 -23.53 -7.35 5.46
CA GLY A 124 -24.67 -6.78 6.17
C GLY A 124 -24.26 -5.77 7.25
N ARG A 125 -24.75 -5.97 8.47
CA ARG A 125 -24.52 -5.01 9.56
C ARG A 125 -23.05 -4.98 10.00
N GLU A 126 -22.44 -3.81 9.87
CA GLU A 126 -21.08 -3.51 10.30
C GLU A 126 -20.93 -3.43 11.82
N ASP A 127 -19.78 -3.90 12.30
CA ASP A 127 -19.28 -3.60 13.64
C ASP A 127 -18.57 -2.24 13.67
N LYS A 128 -19.25 -1.24 14.22
CA LYS A 128 -18.72 0.12 14.37
C LYS A 128 -17.53 0.21 15.34
N SER A 129 -17.29 -0.81 16.16
CA SER A 129 -16.13 -0.87 17.05
C SER A 129 -14.88 -1.44 16.37
N TYR A 130 -14.98 -1.87 15.11
CA TYR A 130 -13.89 -2.51 14.36
C TYR A 130 -13.27 -3.66 15.14
N ALA A 131 -14.10 -4.63 15.55
CA ALA A 131 -13.67 -5.77 16.36
C ALA A 131 -13.00 -5.38 17.71
N GLY A 132 -13.39 -4.24 18.29
CA GLY A 132 -12.93 -3.79 19.60
C GLY A 132 -11.78 -2.78 19.59
N PHE A 133 -11.30 -2.35 18.42
CA PHE A 133 -10.29 -1.28 18.32
C PHE A 133 -10.84 0.12 18.60
N GLY A 134 -12.16 0.29 18.59
CA GLY A 134 -12.82 1.55 18.90
C GLY A 134 -13.34 2.24 17.64
N ASN A 135 -12.49 2.98 16.95
CA ASN A 135 -12.87 3.72 15.73
C ASN A 135 -12.01 3.36 14.52
N GLU A 136 -12.39 3.93 13.37
CA GLU A 136 -11.75 3.69 12.08
C GLU A 136 -10.24 3.97 12.09
N TRP A 137 -9.84 5.10 12.67
CA TRP A 137 -8.44 5.50 12.75
C TRP A 137 -7.62 4.53 13.59
N GLN A 138 -8.11 4.16 14.77
CA GLN A 138 -7.44 3.20 15.66
C GLN A 138 -7.32 1.82 15.01
N ALA A 139 -8.37 1.39 14.31
CA ALA A 139 -8.39 0.14 13.57
C ALA A 139 -7.35 0.13 12.44
N MET A 140 -7.30 1.20 11.62
CA MET A 140 -6.32 1.29 10.53
C MET A 140 -4.90 1.38 11.07
N LEU A 141 -4.67 2.14 12.15
CA LEU A 141 -3.36 2.23 12.80
C LEU A 141 -2.90 0.85 13.30
N ALA A 142 -3.80 0.05 13.88
CA ALA A 142 -3.48 -1.32 14.30
C ALA A 142 -3.10 -2.22 13.11
N VAL A 143 -3.83 -2.12 11.99
CA VAL A 143 -3.52 -2.86 10.76
C VAL A 143 -2.16 -2.47 10.18
N ILE A 144 -1.87 -1.16 10.09
CA ILE A 144 -0.56 -0.67 9.64
C ILE A 144 0.56 -1.11 10.57
N SER A 145 0.33 -1.06 11.89
CA SER A 145 1.30 -1.53 12.88
C SER A 145 1.60 -3.03 12.72
N ALA A 146 0.59 -3.84 12.43
CA ALA A 146 0.76 -5.26 12.14
C ALA A 146 1.49 -5.51 10.80
N LYS A 147 1.16 -4.73 9.76
CA LYS A 147 1.84 -4.77 8.45
C LYS A 147 3.35 -4.53 8.59
N PHE A 148 3.72 -3.48 9.32
CA PHE A 148 5.11 -3.06 9.50
C PHE A 148 5.72 -3.54 10.83
N GLN A 149 5.16 -4.59 11.44
CA GLN A 149 5.70 -5.12 12.69
C GLN A 149 7.16 -5.55 12.51
N ALA A 150 8.03 -5.20 13.47
CA ALA A 150 9.43 -5.60 13.44
C ALA A 150 9.56 -7.13 13.26
N ASN A 151 10.43 -7.55 12.33
CA ASN A 151 10.63 -8.93 11.85
C ASN A 151 9.70 -9.42 10.73
N THR A 152 8.78 -8.59 10.22
CA THR A 152 8.21 -8.84 8.88
C THR A 152 9.19 -8.31 7.82
N ARG A 153 9.11 -8.77 6.56
CA ARG A 153 9.94 -8.20 5.47
C ARG A 153 9.73 -6.69 5.27
N TRP A 154 8.62 -6.16 5.77
CA TRP A 154 8.21 -4.75 5.65
C TRP A 154 8.99 -3.81 6.54
N ALA A 155 9.57 -4.33 7.63
CA ALA A 155 10.35 -3.56 8.60
C ALA A 155 11.87 -3.63 8.33
N LYS A 156 12.30 -4.22 7.21
CA LYS A 156 13.71 -4.40 6.83
C LYS A 156 14.05 -3.62 5.57
#